data_AF-A0A2P4Z709-F1
#
_entry.id   AF-A0A2P4Z709-F1
#
_cell.length_a   1.000
_cell.length_b   1.000
_cell.length_c   1.000
_cell.angle_alpha   90.00
_cell.angle_beta   90.00
_cell.angle_gamma   90.00
#
_symmetry.space_group_name_H-M   'P 1'
#
loop_
_entity.id
_entity.type
_entity.pdbx_description
1 polymer ?
#
loop_
_entity_poly.entity_id
_entity_poly.type
_entity_poly.pdbx_seq_one_letter_code
_entity_poly.pdbx_strand_id
1 'polypeptide(L)'
;MAEVGVPKNTQAQTLEAATNPTLNRLYNSKTFRIRGVPLAWDLKQLQGFLQTFTGDTKPRVSSLALEVNKRSQTATVTFMKASQQLQDRKIWHILVSSDLDQIEDDSIHLDDGFAGITTLYRPPPDEHIIDIIAISGIGDHAFGSFKERGGNYMWLRDALPRDIPTARIMIYGYNSTIANSTSMQNLEDFATSFRDSLLPLIRSDSIRPIIFIDHSLGGLIVKQVRK
;
A
#
# COMPACT_ATOMS: atom_id res chain seq x y z
N MET A 1 -57.29 43.37 24.32
CA MET A 1 -57.14 41.90 24.37
C MET A 1 -55.72 41.58 23.97
N ALA A 2 -55.03 40.77 24.77
CA ALA A 2 -53.59 40.57 24.77
C ALA A 2 -53.18 39.27 24.07
N GLU A 3 -51.99 39.27 23.46
CA GLU A 3 -51.11 38.12 23.13
C GLU A 3 -49.75 38.77 22.82
N VAL A 4 -48.69 38.75 23.64
CA VAL A 4 -47.88 37.68 24.28
C VAL A 4 -47.21 36.74 23.28
N GLY A 5 -45.87 36.75 23.25
CA GLY A 5 -45.06 35.58 22.87
C GLY A 5 -43.85 35.84 21.97
N VAL A 6 -42.65 35.66 22.53
CA VAL A 6 -41.31 35.76 21.91
C VAL A 6 -40.93 34.42 21.18
N PRO A 7 -39.69 34.23 20.67
CA PRO A 7 -39.36 33.94 19.27
C PRO A 7 -39.24 32.44 18.94
N LYS A 8 -39.32 32.05 17.66
CA LYS A 8 -38.94 30.72 17.19
C LYS A 8 -37.77 30.76 16.21
N ASN A 9 -36.63 30.39 16.77
CA ASN A 9 -35.48 29.80 16.10
C ASN A 9 -35.90 28.47 15.45
N THR A 10 -35.68 28.26 14.14
CA THR A 10 -35.58 26.92 13.55
C THR A 10 -34.75 26.95 12.25
N GLN A 11 -33.47 26.62 12.43
CA GLN A 11 -32.65 25.72 11.60
C GLN A 11 -32.85 25.75 10.07
N ALA A 12 -31.90 26.39 9.39
CA ALA A 12 -31.38 25.90 8.11
C ALA A 12 -29.86 25.68 8.30
N GLN A 13 -29.50 24.46 8.71
CA GLN A 13 -28.13 23.97 8.63
C GLN A 13 -27.82 23.68 7.16
N THR A 14 -27.12 24.59 6.50
CA THR A 14 -26.41 24.29 5.27
C THR A 14 -24.97 23.98 5.66
N LEU A 15 -24.57 22.71 5.50
CA LEU A 15 -23.20 22.24 5.70
C LEU A 15 -22.27 22.89 4.65
N GLU A 16 -21.64 24.00 5.01
CA GLU A 16 -20.36 24.40 4.44
C GLU A 16 -19.25 23.83 5.33
N ALA A 17 -18.85 22.59 5.05
CA ALA A 17 -17.61 22.05 5.58
C ALA A 17 -16.44 22.76 4.91
N ALA A 18 -16.08 23.92 5.46
CA ALA A 18 -14.87 24.65 5.12
C ALA A 18 -13.64 23.75 5.34
N THR A 19 -12.97 23.44 4.23
CA THR A 19 -11.60 22.94 4.17
C THR A 19 -10.70 23.79 5.04
N ASN A 20 -10.35 23.29 6.24
CA ASN A 20 -9.43 23.94 7.14
C ASN A 20 -8.03 23.32 6.96
N PRO A 21 -7.13 23.91 6.16
CA PRO A 21 -5.82 23.33 5.84
C PRO A 21 -4.90 23.16 7.06
N THR A 22 -5.23 23.82 8.17
CA THR A 22 -4.54 23.73 9.46
C THR A 22 -4.76 22.40 10.19
N LEU A 23 -5.92 21.75 10.03
CA LEU A 23 -6.18 20.42 10.61
C LEU A 23 -5.44 19.31 9.87
N ASN A 24 -5.23 19.45 8.56
CA ASN A 24 -4.45 18.50 7.75
C ASN A 24 -2.95 18.48 8.12
N ARG A 25 -2.46 19.51 8.82
CA ARG A 25 -1.07 19.60 9.28
C ARG A 25 -0.82 18.92 10.63
N LEU A 26 -1.87 18.65 11.41
CA LEU A 26 -1.76 18.12 12.78
C LEU A 26 -1.61 16.59 12.85
N TYR A 27 -1.78 15.88 11.74
CA TYR A 27 -1.51 14.45 11.63
C TYR A 27 -0.79 14.17 10.30
N ASN A 28 0.54 14.25 10.28
CA ASN A 28 1.35 13.82 9.13
C ASN A 28 1.39 12.28 9.07
N SER A 29 0.21 11.66 8.97
CA SER A 29 0.10 10.21 8.93
C SER A 29 0.63 9.71 7.59
N LYS A 30 1.56 8.76 7.63
CA LYS A 30 2.18 8.20 6.44
C LYS A 30 2.05 6.69 6.46
N THR A 31 1.72 6.13 5.30
CA THR A 31 1.62 4.68 5.12
C THR A 31 2.92 4.16 4.52
N PHE A 32 3.44 3.10 5.12
CA PHE A 32 4.64 2.40 4.70
C PHE A 32 4.29 0.95 4.33
N ARG A 33 5.13 0.37 3.50
CA ARG A 33 5.18 -1.07 3.23
C ARG A 33 6.18 -1.72 4.16
N ILE A 34 5.78 -2.87 4.70
CA ILE A 34 6.67 -3.79 5.40
C ILE A 34 6.84 -5.04 4.55
N ARG A 35 8.07 -5.54 4.43
CA ARG A 35 8.42 -6.81 3.77
C ARG A 35 9.25 -7.67 4.71
N GLY A 36 9.31 -8.98 4.45
CA GLY A 36 10.08 -9.89 5.31
C GLY A 36 9.40 -10.20 6.65
N VAL A 37 8.08 -9.98 6.77
CA VAL A 37 7.37 -10.36 8.00
C VAL A 37 7.32 -11.89 8.09
N PRO A 38 7.74 -12.51 9.20
CA PRO A 38 7.74 -13.97 9.34
C PRO A 38 6.36 -14.59 9.11
N LEU A 39 6.32 -15.78 8.50
CA LEU A 39 5.05 -16.48 8.19
C LEU A 39 4.24 -16.83 9.44
N ALA A 40 4.91 -17.03 10.57
CA ALA A 40 4.27 -17.33 11.85
C ALA A 40 3.62 -16.10 12.51
N TRP A 41 3.89 -14.89 12.02
CA TRP A 41 3.40 -13.67 12.65
C TRP A 41 2.00 -13.31 12.17
N ASP A 42 1.13 -13.02 13.12
CA ASP A 42 -0.18 -12.42 12.88
C ASP A 42 -0.14 -10.88 12.95
N LEU A 43 -1.28 -10.25 12.69
CA LEU A 43 -1.44 -8.80 12.76
C LEU A 43 -1.08 -8.21 14.14
N LYS A 44 -1.39 -8.92 15.23
CA LYS A 44 -1.15 -8.43 16.59
C LYS A 44 0.32 -8.47 16.94
N GLN A 45 1.01 -9.55 16.57
CA GLN A 45 2.45 -9.71 16.76
C GLN A 45 3.22 -8.63 15.99
N LEU A 46 2.88 -8.43 14.71
CA LEU A 46 3.49 -7.37 13.91
C LEU A 46 3.22 -5.99 14.51
N GLN A 47 2.00 -5.70 14.93
CA GLN A 47 1.67 -4.40 15.52
C GLN A 47 2.44 -4.15 16.84
N GLY A 48 2.54 -5.17 17.71
CA GLY A 48 3.28 -5.06 18.97
C GLY A 48 4.80 -4.87 18.75
N PHE A 49 5.36 -5.54 17.75
CA PHE A 49 6.75 -5.34 17.33
C PHE A 49 6.99 -3.90 16.87
N LEU A 50 6.11 -3.36 16.01
CA LEU A 50 6.24 -2.00 15.48
C LEU A 50 6.06 -0.92 16.54
N GLN A 51 5.19 -1.15 17.54
CA GLN A 51 5.04 -0.25 18.69
C GLN A 51 6.35 -0.13 19.46
N THR A 52 6.98 -1.27 19.76
CA THR A 52 8.27 -1.32 20.46
C THR A 52 9.38 -0.65 19.64
N PHE A 53 9.43 -0.91 18.33
CA PHE A 53 10.50 -0.42 17.46
C PHE A 53 10.40 1.09 17.17
N THR A 54 9.20 1.60 16.89
CA THR A 54 9.03 2.99 16.42
C THR A 54 8.73 4.00 17.52
N GLY A 55 8.32 3.52 18.70
CA GLY A 55 7.80 4.36 19.78
C GLY A 55 6.44 5.02 19.45
N ASP A 56 5.83 4.72 18.29
CA ASP A 56 4.46 5.15 18.00
C ASP A 56 3.50 4.33 18.87
N THR A 57 2.67 5.05 19.63
CA THR A 57 1.67 4.46 20.52
C THR A 57 0.63 3.60 19.80
N LYS A 58 0.41 3.79 18.48
CA LYS A 58 -0.62 3.04 17.75
C LYS A 58 -0.37 2.98 16.22
N PRO A 59 0.66 2.28 15.74
CA PRO A 59 0.78 1.94 14.32
C PRO A 59 -0.44 1.11 13.90
N ARG A 60 -1.04 1.46 12.75
CA ARG A 60 -2.20 0.76 12.22
C ARG A 60 -1.80 -0.14 11.07
N VAL A 61 -1.67 -1.43 11.34
CA VAL A 61 -1.49 -2.45 10.29
C VAL A 61 -2.82 -2.60 9.55
N SER A 62 -2.85 -2.19 8.29
CA SER A 62 -4.07 -2.15 7.47
C SER A 62 -4.15 -3.32 6.48
N SER A 63 -3.03 -4.02 6.25
CA SER A 63 -3.00 -5.28 5.52
C SER A 63 -1.83 -6.14 5.98
N LEU A 64 -1.98 -7.46 5.86
CA LEU A 64 -0.92 -8.45 6.01
C LEU A 64 -1.23 -9.59 5.04
N ALA A 65 -0.32 -9.88 4.13
CA ALA A 65 -0.53 -10.88 3.08
C ALA A 65 0.77 -11.57 2.70
N LEU A 66 0.67 -12.84 2.30
CA LEU A 66 1.81 -13.61 1.81
C LEU A 66 2.41 -12.96 0.56
N GLU A 67 3.73 -12.83 0.53
CA GLU A 67 4.45 -12.38 -0.65
C GLU A 67 4.35 -13.38 -1.79
N VAL A 68 4.63 -12.89 -3.00
CA VAL A 68 4.60 -13.69 -4.23
C VAL A 68 5.62 -14.84 -4.20
N ASN A 69 6.77 -14.63 -3.54
CA ASN A 69 7.81 -15.66 -3.33
C ASN A 69 7.42 -16.74 -2.31
N LYS A 70 6.32 -16.56 -1.57
CA LYS A 70 5.84 -17.44 -0.49
C LYS A 70 6.81 -17.63 0.71
N ARG A 71 7.89 -16.85 0.81
CA ARG A 71 8.90 -16.96 1.87
C ARG A 71 8.58 -16.09 3.09
N SER A 72 7.92 -14.97 2.85
CA SER A 72 7.57 -14.01 3.91
C SER A 72 6.21 -13.37 3.63
N GLN A 73 5.76 -12.53 4.56
CA GLN A 73 4.58 -11.71 4.41
C GLN A 73 4.97 -10.24 4.20
N THR A 74 4.09 -9.53 3.51
CA THR A 74 4.14 -8.07 3.36
C THR A 74 2.92 -7.44 4.03
N ALA A 75 3.10 -6.25 4.59
CA ALA A 75 2.05 -5.51 5.27
C ALA A 75 2.06 -4.04 4.87
N THR A 76 0.91 -3.38 5.00
CA THR A 76 0.84 -1.92 4.97
C THR A 76 0.54 -1.38 6.34
N VAL A 77 1.31 -0.37 6.77
CA VAL A 77 1.21 0.21 8.10
C VAL A 77 1.14 1.72 8.02
N THR A 78 0.13 2.30 8.66
CA THR A 78 0.00 3.75 8.81
C THR A 78 0.50 4.15 10.19
N PHE A 79 1.50 5.03 10.25
CA PHE A 79 1.95 5.67 11.49
C PHE A 79 1.30 7.04 11.62
N MET A 80 0.77 7.36 12.81
CA MET A 80 0.09 8.64 13.05
C MET A 80 1.07 9.74 13.41
N LYS A 81 2.19 9.36 14.04
CA LYS A 81 3.36 10.20 14.23
C LYS A 81 4.55 9.42 13.69
N ALA A 82 4.82 9.54 12.39
CA ALA A 82 6.06 9.01 11.84
C ALA A 82 7.22 9.69 12.60
N SER A 83 7.91 8.93 13.47
CA SER A 83 9.01 9.46 14.27
C SER A 83 10.05 10.09 13.37
N GLN A 84 10.81 11.08 13.86
CA GLN A 84 11.88 11.72 13.09
C GLN A 84 12.84 10.67 12.51
N GLN A 85 13.04 9.55 13.23
CA GLN A 85 13.75 8.37 12.75
C GLN A 85 13.24 7.93 11.38
N LEU A 86 11.95 7.63 11.19
CA LEU A 86 11.38 7.12 9.94
C LEU A 86 11.45 8.09 8.75
N GLN A 87 11.71 9.38 9.00
CA GLN A 87 11.76 10.41 7.96
C GLN A 87 13.13 10.47 7.26
N ASP A 88 14.19 10.00 7.92
CA ASP A 88 15.58 10.22 7.48
C ASP A 88 16.14 9.09 6.57
N ARG A 89 15.46 7.93 6.46
CA ARG A 89 15.88 6.84 5.56
C ARG A 89 14.77 6.34 4.65
N LYS A 90 15.15 6.01 3.42
CA LYS A 90 14.27 5.41 2.41
C LYS A 90 13.89 3.95 2.72
N ILE A 91 14.79 3.19 3.35
CA ILE A 91 14.57 1.78 3.70
C ILE A 91 15.16 1.51 5.09
N TRP A 92 14.41 0.82 5.95
CA TRP A 92 14.85 0.34 7.26
C TRP A 92 15.02 -1.18 7.23
N HIS A 93 16.09 -1.69 7.82
CA HIS A 93 16.33 -3.12 8.00
C HIS A 93 16.27 -3.40 9.51
N ILE A 94 15.37 -4.29 9.92
CA ILE A 94 15.19 -4.66 11.32
C ILE A 94 15.44 -6.15 11.45
N LEU A 95 16.45 -6.54 12.21
CA LEU A 95 16.74 -7.94 12.50
C LEU A 95 15.67 -8.50 13.43
N VAL A 96 15.07 -9.62 13.04
CA VAL A 96 14.04 -10.32 13.82
C VAL A 96 14.68 -11.30 14.81
N SER A 97 15.86 -11.83 14.49
CA SER A 97 16.66 -12.72 15.35
C SER A 97 18.09 -12.20 15.52
N SER A 98 18.72 -12.55 16.65
CA SER A 98 20.13 -12.28 16.97
C SER A 98 21.10 -13.33 16.41
N ASP A 99 20.60 -14.37 15.75
CA ASP A 99 21.44 -15.44 15.21
C ASP A 99 22.07 -15.03 13.87
N LEU A 100 23.40 -14.86 13.90
CA LEU A 100 24.23 -14.28 12.82
C LEU A 100 24.35 -15.18 11.57
N ASP A 101 23.77 -16.37 11.57
CA ASP A 101 23.91 -17.35 10.48
C ASP A 101 22.72 -17.35 9.50
N GLN A 102 21.64 -16.59 9.75
CA GLN A 102 20.42 -16.53 8.89
C GLN A 102 19.98 -15.11 8.50
N ILE A 103 20.93 -14.17 8.40
CA ILE A 103 20.71 -12.72 8.30
C ILE A 103 19.76 -12.28 7.15
N GLU A 104 19.68 -13.00 6.03
CA GLU A 104 18.85 -12.60 4.89
C GLU A 104 17.36 -12.99 5.01
N ASP A 105 17.01 -14.08 5.70
CA ASP A 105 15.61 -14.55 5.82
C ASP A 105 14.89 -13.97 7.06
N ASP A 106 15.64 -13.39 8.00
CA ASP A 106 15.13 -12.88 9.28
C ASP A 106 15.14 -11.34 9.38
N SER A 107 15.15 -10.61 8.25
CA SER A 107 15.10 -9.15 8.27
C SER A 107 13.77 -8.59 7.78
N ILE A 108 13.18 -7.72 8.61
CA ILE A 108 11.99 -6.94 8.24
C ILE A 108 12.44 -5.64 7.60
N HIS A 109 11.89 -5.34 6.42
CA HIS A 109 12.16 -4.12 5.69
C HIS A 109 10.98 -3.17 5.73
N LEU A 110 11.22 -1.88 5.98
CA LEU A 110 10.20 -0.83 5.91
C LEU A 110 10.56 0.19 4.83
N ASP A 111 9.66 0.44 3.88
CA ASP A 111 9.83 1.45 2.83
C ASP A 111 8.54 2.20 2.54
N ASP A 112 8.64 3.41 1.98
CA ASP A 112 7.49 4.21 1.56
C ASP A 112 7.32 4.26 0.04
N GLY A 113 8.27 3.73 -0.74
CA GLY A 113 8.27 3.82 -2.20
C GLY A 113 7.40 2.77 -2.89
N PHE A 114 7.16 1.62 -2.25
CA PHE A 114 6.39 0.50 -2.80
C PHE A 114 6.96 -0.02 -4.15
N ALA A 115 8.28 0.04 -4.34
CA ALA A 115 8.92 -0.47 -5.54
C ALA A 115 8.82 -2.01 -5.63
N GLY A 116 8.48 -2.54 -6.80
CA GLY A 116 8.16 -3.95 -7.03
C GLY A 116 6.71 -4.30 -6.71
N ILE A 117 6.40 -5.60 -6.78
CA ILE A 117 5.06 -6.11 -6.43
C ILE A 117 4.86 -6.04 -4.91
N THR A 118 3.68 -5.57 -4.52
CA THR A 118 3.20 -5.59 -3.14
C THR A 118 1.82 -6.22 -3.09
N THR A 119 1.67 -7.34 -2.36
CA THR A 119 0.37 -7.95 -2.11
C THR A 119 -0.38 -7.16 -1.03
N LEU A 120 -1.54 -6.59 -1.38
CA LEU A 120 -2.39 -5.85 -0.44
C LEU A 120 -3.39 -6.77 0.25
N TYR A 121 -3.87 -7.77 -0.47
CA TYR A 121 -4.81 -8.76 0.03
C TYR A 121 -4.60 -10.09 -0.68
N ARG A 122 -4.79 -11.17 0.07
CA ARG A 122 -4.72 -12.53 -0.45
C ARG A 122 -5.97 -13.31 0.01
N PRO A 123 -6.73 -13.89 -0.93
CA PRO A 123 -7.85 -14.78 -0.60
C PRO A 123 -7.36 -16.12 -0.03
N PRO A 124 -8.24 -16.88 0.65
CA PRO A 124 -7.99 -18.28 0.96
C PRO A 124 -7.53 -19.06 -0.30
N PRO A 125 -6.55 -19.98 -0.21
CA PRO A 125 -5.99 -20.64 -1.38
C PRO A 125 -7.01 -21.38 -2.26
N ASP A 126 -8.05 -21.94 -1.63
CA ASP A 126 -9.17 -22.67 -2.22
C ASP A 126 -10.21 -21.75 -2.89
N GLU A 127 -10.31 -20.50 -2.45
CA GLU A 127 -11.20 -19.48 -3.03
C GLU A 127 -10.51 -18.59 -4.08
N HIS A 128 -9.18 -18.71 -4.22
CA HIS A 128 -8.40 -17.85 -5.09
C HIS A 128 -8.58 -18.17 -6.58
N ILE A 129 -9.36 -17.35 -7.28
CA ILE A 129 -9.67 -17.57 -8.71
C ILE A 129 -9.02 -16.57 -9.66
N ILE A 130 -8.59 -15.39 -9.17
CA ILE A 130 -8.11 -14.31 -10.04
C ILE A 130 -7.07 -13.43 -9.35
N ASP A 131 -6.11 -12.94 -10.15
CA ASP A 131 -5.12 -11.96 -9.73
C ASP A 131 -5.48 -10.57 -10.28
N ILE A 132 -5.43 -9.55 -9.43
CA ILE A 132 -5.60 -8.14 -9.82
C ILE A 132 -4.31 -7.40 -9.49
N ILE A 133 -3.69 -6.79 -10.51
CA ILE A 133 -2.45 -6.04 -10.38
C ILE A 133 -2.68 -4.61 -10.84
N ALA A 134 -2.61 -3.66 -9.90
CA ALA A 134 -2.71 -2.25 -10.24
C ALA A 134 -1.33 -1.60 -10.41
N ILE A 135 -1.20 -0.72 -11.39
CA ILE A 135 0.06 -0.09 -11.80
C ILE A 135 -0.15 1.41 -11.89
N SER A 136 0.65 2.16 -11.14
CA SER A 136 0.61 3.62 -11.17
C SER A 136 1.15 4.20 -12.48
N GLY A 137 0.91 5.50 -12.71
CA GLY A 137 1.47 6.23 -13.84
C GLY A 137 2.98 6.46 -13.71
N ILE A 138 3.66 6.72 -14.82
CA ILE A 138 5.08 7.03 -14.84
C ILE A 138 5.30 8.34 -14.09
N GLY A 139 6.16 8.32 -13.07
CA GLY A 139 6.37 9.48 -12.17
C GLY A 139 5.46 9.50 -10.93
N ASP A 140 4.40 8.67 -10.90
CA ASP A 140 3.48 8.61 -9.77
C ASP A 140 3.96 7.67 -8.66
N HIS A 141 3.39 7.83 -7.47
CA HIS A 141 3.62 6.93 -6.33
C HIS A 141 2.66 5.73 -6.38
N ALA A 142 3.19 4.50 -6.30
CA ALA A 142 2.39 3.27 -6.47
C ALA A 142 1.20 3.17 -5.51
N PHE A 143 1.43 3.32 -4.20
CA PHE A 143 0.34 3.35 -3.23
C PHE A 143 -0.51 4.62 -3.32
N GLY A 144 0.12 5.79 -3.46
CA GLY A 144 -0.54 7.09 -3.49
C GLY A 144 -1.51 7.31 -4.66
N SER A 145 -1.25 6.69 -5.81
CA SER A 145 -2.09 6.81 -7.02
C SER A 145 -3.52 6.29 -6.83
N PHE A 146 -3.70 5.35 -5.89
CA PHE A 146 -4.99 4.72 -5.60
C PHE A 146 -5.53 5.10 -4.21
N LYS A 147 -4.90 6.08 -3.54
CA LYS A 147 -5.27 6.57 -2.21
C LYS A 147 -6.08 7.85 -2.34
N GLU A 148 -7.05 8.04 -1.44
CA GLU A 148 -7.79 9.31 -1.33
C GLU A 148 -6.84 10.48 -1.02
N ARG A 149 -7.21 11.67 -1.51
CA ARG A 149 -6.47 12.90 -1.22
C ARG A 149 -6.70 13.33 0.23
N GLY A 150 -5.63 13.64 0.95
CA GLY A 150 -5.71 14.12 2.34
C GLY A 150 -6.04 13.05 3.38
N GLY A 151 -6.25 11.80 2.98
CA GLY A 151 -6.58 10.71 3.89
C GLY A 151 -5.70 9.47 3.73
N ASN A 152 -6.16 8.37 4.33
CA ASN A 152 -5.42 7.10 4.41
C ASN A 152 -6.17 5.94 3.73
N TYR A 153 -7.40 6.19 3.27
CA TYR A 153 -8.17 5.21 2.55
C TYR A 153 -7.59 4.97 1.16
N MET A 154 -7.33 3.71 0.85
CA MET A 154 -6.78 3.26 -0.42
C MET A 154 -7.67 2.13 -0.93
N TRP A 155 -8.48 2.40 -1.95
CA TRP A 155 -9.65 1.58 -2.27
C TRP A 155 -9.28 0.14 -2.71
N LEU A 156 -8.13 -0.08 -3.34
CA LEU A 156 -7.64 -1.42 -3.67
C LEU A 156 -7.35 -2.25 -2.42
N ARG A 157 -6.87 -1.63 -1.34
CA ARG A 157 -6.62 -2.29 -0.06
C ARG A 157 -7.90 -2.36 0.78
N ASP A 158 -8.66 -1.28 0.82
CA ASP A 158 -9.66 -1.05 1.85
C ASP A 158 -11.09 -1.36 1.43
N ALA A 159 -11.39 -1.52 0.13
CA ALA A 159 -12.73 -1.89 -0.35
C ALA A 159 -12.73 -3.10 -1.26
N LEU A 160 -11.82 -3.13 -2.25
CA LEU A 160 -11.81 -4.19 -3.25
C LEU A 160 -11.76 -5.62 -2.67
N PRO A 161 -11.07 -5.91 -1.55
CA PRO A 161 -11.12 -7.24 -0.93
C PRO A 161 -12.51 -7.64 -0.42
N ARG A 162 -13.37 -6.68 -0.07
CA ARG A 162 -14.77 -6.96 0.33
C ARG A 162 -15.65 -7.19 -0.88
N ASP A 163 -15.41 -6.43 -1.96
CA ASP A 163 -16.23 -6.50 -3.17
C ASP A 163 -15.88 -7.74 -4.01
N ILE A 164 -14.61 -8.16 -4.01
CA ILE A 164 -14.10 -9.33 -4.74
C ILE A 164 -13.19 -10.16 -3.80
N PRO A 165 -13.76 -10.88 -2.82
CA PRO A 165 -12.99 -11.60 -1.80
C PRO A 165 -12.20 -12.79 -2.35
N THR A 166 -12.48 -13.21 -3.59
CA THR A 166 -11.79 -14.32 -4.28
C THR A 166 -10.58 -13.87 -5.09
N ALA A 167 -10.30 -12.55 -5.13
CA ALA A 167 -9.21 -11.97 -5.88
C ALA A 167 -7.98 -11.68 -5.00
N ARG A 168 -6.79 -12.10 -5.43
CA ARG A 168 -5.55 -11.56 -4.86
C ARG A 168 -5.30 -10.17 -5.44
N ILE A 169 -5.14 -9.18 -4.57
CA ILE A 169 -5.00 -7.79 -4.96
C ILE A 169 -3.56 -7.34 -4.71
N MET A 170 -2.92 -6.82 -5.74
CA MET A 170 -1.52 -6.40 -5.74
C MET A 170 -1.38 -5.02 -6.36
N ILE A 171 -0.33 -4.32 -5.98
CA ILE A 171 0.16 -3.12 -6.69
C ILE A 171 1.58 -3.37 -7.17
N TYR A 172 1.94 -2.75 -8.29
CA TYR A 172 3.33 -2.69 -8.77
C TYR A 172 3.81 -1.25 -8.79
N GLY A 173 4.92 -1.00 -8.11
CA GLY A 173 5.63 0.27 -8.16
C GLY A 173 7.00 0.17 -8.81
N TYR A 174 7.49 1.30 -9.28
CA TYR A 174 8.84 1.45 -9.83
C TYR A 174 9.43 2.78 -9.37
N ASN A 175 10.75 2.93 -9.48
CA ASN A 175 11.41 4.14 -9.02
C ASN A 175 11.09 5.33 -9.95
N SER A 176 10.16 6.17 -9.52
CA SER A 176 9.73 7.37 -10.24
C SER A 176 10.83 8.43 -10.40
N THR A 177 11.93 8.36 -9.63
CA THR A 177 13.06 9.29 -9.80
C THR A 177 13.76 9.10 -11.15
N ILE A 178 13.75 7.87 -11.66
CA ILE A 178 14.32 7.52 -12.98
C ILE A 178 13.35 7.91 -14.11
N ALA A 179 12.06 8.03 -13.80
CA ALA A 179 11.00 8.36 -14.75
C ALA A 179 11.00 9.84 -15.21
N ASN A 180 11.78 10.72 -14.59
CA ASN A 180 11.88 12.13 -14.99
C ASN A 180 12.58 12.34 -16.35
N SER A 181 13.20 11.30 -16.93
CA SER A 181 13.52 11.25 -18.35
C SER A 181 12.52 10.31 -19.04
N THR A 182 11.51 10.85 -19.71
CA THR A 182 10.49 10.04 -20.43
C THR A 182 11.03 9.53 -21.79
N SER A 183 12.13 8.78 -21.79
CA SER A 183 12.69 8.16 -22.99
C SER A 183 12.01 6.80 -23.27
N MET A 184 12.05 6.36 -24.53
CA MET A 184 11.56 5.01 -24.90
C MET A 184 12.38 3.90 -24.24
N GLN A 185 13.67 4.13 -24.00
CA GLN A 185 14.55 3.18 -23.33
C GLN A 185 14.09 2.91 -21.90
N ASN A 186 13.67 3.95 -21.17
CA ASN A 186 13.13 3.79 -19.82
C ASN A 186 11.81 3.01 -19.80
N LEU A 187 10.97 3.14 -20.83
CA LEU A 187 9.72 2.38 -20.92
C LEU A 187 9.97 0.87 -21.10
N GLU A 188 10.94 0.51 -21.94
CA GLU A 188 11.33 -0.89 -22.14
C GLU A 188 11.93 -1.50 -20.86
N ASP A 189 12.74 -0.73 -20.13
CA ASP A 189 13.28 -1.14 -18.84
C ASP A 189 12.19 -1.35 -17.79
N PHE A 190 11.19 -0.44 -17.72
CA PHE A 190 10.05 -0.59 -16.82
C PHE A 190 9.20 -1.80 -17.19
N ALA A 191 8.98 -2.06 -18.48
CA ALA A 191 8.24 -3.22 -18.95
C ALA A 191 8.98 -4.53 -18.64
N THR A 192 10.29 -4.57 -18.86
CA THR A 192 11.13 -5.73 -18.55
C THR A 192 11.10 -6.03 -17.05
N SER A 193 11.33 -5.01 -16.22
CA SER A 193 11.26 -5.13 -14.76
C SER A 193 9.87 -5.59 -14.29
N PHE A 194 8.81 -5.07 -14.92
CA PHE A 194 7.45 -5.48 -14.60
C PHE A 194 7.22 -6.95 -14.98
N ARG A 195 7.60 -7.35 -16.20
CA ARG A 195 7.52 -8.74 -16.67
C ARG A 195 8.25 -9.70 -15.73
N ASP A 196 9.46 -9.35 -15.33
CA ASP A 196 10.28 -10.18 -14.42
C ASP A 196 9.59 -10.34 -13.05
N SER A 197 8.96 -9.27 -12.57
CA SER A 197 8.19 -9.32 -11.33
C SER A 197 6.96 -10.25 -11.41
N LEU A 198 6.40 -10.47 -12.61
CA LEU A 198 5.29 -11.39 -12.82
C LEU A 198 5.72 -12.88 -12.90
N LEU A 199 7.00 -13.16 -13.19
CA LEU A 199 7.49 -14.53 -13.38
C LEU A 199 7.16 -15.48 -12.21
N PRO A 200 7.29 -15.10 -10.92
CA PRO A 200 6.96 -16.03 -9.85
C PRO A 200 5.44 -16.25 -9.69
N LEU A 201 4.58 -15.34 -10.19
CA LEU A 201 3.13 -15.58 -10.28
C LEU A 201 2.83 -16.63 -11.34
N ILE A 202 3.46 -16.49 -12.52
CA ILE A 202 3.28 -17.38 -13.67
C ILE A 202 3.83 -18.78 -13.40
N ARG A 203 4.97 -18.86 -12.69
CA ARG A 203 5.61 -20.12 -12.30
C ARG A 203 4.96 -20.78 -11.07
N SER A 204 3.94 -20.17 -10.49
CA SER A 204 3.22 -20.79 -9.37
C SER A 204 2.43 -22.02 -9.82
N ASP A 205 2.09 -22.89 -8.86
CA ASP A 205 1.42 -24.18 -9.12
C ASP A 205 0.05 -24.06 -9.82
N SER A 206 -0.50 -22.85 -9.88
CA SER A 206 -1.82 -22.57 -10.44
C SER A 206 -1.79 -21.24 -11.20
N ILE A 207 -1.79 -21.33 -12.53
CA ILE A 207 -1.94 -20.16 -13.39
C ILE A 207 -3.38 -19.65 -13.26
N ARG A 208 -3.52 -18.39 -12.83
CA ARG A 208 -4.81 -17.71 -12.69
C ARG A 208 -4.90 -16.58 -13.72
N PRO A 209 -6.12 -16.23 -14.17
CA PRO A 209 -6.31 -15.02 -14.95
C PRO A 209 -5.79 -13.79 -14.19
N ILE A 210 -5.18 -12.86 -14.92
CA ILE A 210 -4.66 -11.60 -14.37
C ILE A 210 -5.44 -10.43 -14.99
N ILE A 211 -6.02 -9.58 -14.15
CA ILE A 211 -6.56 -8.27 -14.53
C ILE A 211 -5.54 -7.20 -14.17
N PHE A 212 -5.24 -6.33 -15.14
CA PHE A 212 -4.43 -5.14 -14.90
C PHE A 212 -5.33 -3.92 -14.71
N ILE A 213 -5.00 -3.09 -13.72
CA ILE A 213 -5.62 -1.77 -13.50
C ILE A 213 -4.50 -0.74 -13.62
N ASP A 214 -4.43 -0.02 -14.73
CA ASP A 214 -3.41 1.00 -14.93
C ASP A 214 -3.95 2.42 -14.73
N HIS A 215 -3.07 3.31 -14.27
CA HIS A 215 -3.30 4.74 -14.20
C HIS A 215 -2.41 5.47 -15.20
N SER A 216 -3.00 6.35 -16.03
CA SER A 216 -2.26 7.24 -16.92
C SER A 216 -1.25 6.48 -17.81
N LEU A 217 0.03 6.85 -17.78
CA LEU A 217 1.09 6.21 -18.57
C LEU A 217 1.43 4.77 -18.13
N GLY A 218 0.90 4.28 -17.00
CA GLY A 218 1.07 2.89 -16.57
C GLY A 218 0.57 1.89 -17.61
N GLY A 219 -0.46 2.26 -18.40
CA GLY A 219 -0.98 1.42 -19.47
C GLY A 219 0.02 1.14 -20.60
N LEU A 220 1.00 2.02 -20.81
CA LEU A 220 2.06 1.79 -21.79
C LEU A 220 2.99 0.64 -21.34
N ILE A 221 3.26 0.54 -20.04
CA ILE A 221 4.05 -0.54 -19.45
C ILE A 221 3.31 -1.87 -19.66
N VAL A 222 2.02 -1.92 -19.32
CA VAL A 222 1.17 -3.12 -19.53
C VAL A 222 1.15 -3.54 -20.99
N LYS A 223 0.98 -2.56 -21.91
CA LYS A 223 0.96 -2.83 -23.35
C LYS A 223 2.29 -3.38 -23.85
N GLN A 224 3.41 -2.87 -23.36
CA GLN A 224 4.73 -3.30 -23.79
C GLN A 224 5.05 -4.73 -23.32
N VAL A 225 4.62 -5.14 -22.12
CA VAL A 225 4.81 -6.51 -21.62
C VAL A 225 4.04 -7.56 -22.44
N ARG A 226 3.00 -7.16 -23.16
CA ARG A 226 2.21 -8.05 -24.03
C ARG A 226 2.79 -8.26 -25.42
N LYS A 227 3.86 -7.54 -25.80
CA LYS A 227 4.57 -7.75 -27.07
C LYS A 227 5.56 -8.89 -26.94
#